data_AF-A0A8T1Y889-F1
#
_entry.id   AF-A0A8T1Y889-F1
#
_cell.length_a   1.000
_cell.length_b   1.000
_cell.length_c   1.000
_cell.angle_alpha   90.00
_cell.angle_beta   90.00
_cell.angle_gamma   90.00
#
_symmetry.space_group_name_H-M   'P 1'
#
loop_
_entity.id
_entity.type
_entity.pdbx_description
1 polymer ?
#
loop_
_entity_poly.entity_id
_entity_poly.type
_entity_poly.pdbx_seq_one_letter_code
_entity_poly.pdbx_strand_id
1 'polypeptide(L)'
;MMMTTNNAATRVFWDLNTCPVPYGYDGGRVGPCIEQALRKLGYSGRVFITGIGILTDVSTEVLQALYSSGVSLCNVRTHCFGVEMKITCSLSKPPRDNLMLISGERSFVSYLDMLERNRVPVIRELQSDEVFPIVANPIEGSVWERFLLADGVDSGDLDDDPGWSCEVCFSTGYGFENFLPHLKHKPRNEATKEEEEEEDDEEEEDDDKQEDDDKPRNEASKKQSEREFKKQRT
;
A
#
# COMPACT_ATOMS: atom_id res chain seq x y z
N MET A 1 -17.54 31.28 -13.68
CA MET A 1 -16.60 30.17 -13.44
C MET A 1 -15.25 30.78 -13.13
N MET A 2 -14.60 30.41 -12.02
CA MET A 2 -13.17 30.63 -11.90
C MET A 2 -12.51 29.64 -12.84
N MET A 3 -11.66 30.14 -13.74
CA MET A 3 -10.90 29.29 -14.64
C MET A 3 -9.73 28.71 -13.86
N THR A 4 -9.43 27.44 -14.11
CA THR A 4 -8.14 26.87 -13.71
C THR A 4 -7.03 27.81 -14.19
N THR A 5 -5.98 27.97 -13.38
CA THR A 5 -4.90 28.89 -13.73
C THR A 5 -3.70 28.08 -14.21
N ASN A 6 -3.30 28.33 -15.45
CA ASN A 6 -2.25 27.56 -16.13
C ASN A 6 -0.92 27.53 -15.36
N ASN A 7 -0.62 28.56 -14.57
CA ASN A 7 0.62 28.65 -13.78
C ASN A 7 0.46 28.30 -12.29
N ALA A 8 -0.75 28.00 -11.81
CA ALA A 8 -0.92 27.50 -10.44
C ALA A 8 -0.41 26.08 -10.31
N ALA A 9 0.02 25.72 -9.11
CA ALA A 9 0.32 24.34 -8.80
C ALA A 9 -0.94 23.47 -8.97
N THR A 10 -0.76 22.19 -9.27
CA THR A 10 -1.85 21.23 -9.46
C THR A 10 -1.69 20.09 -8.47
N ARG A 11 -2.72 19.84 -7.67
CA ARG A 11 -2.80 18.68 -6.77
C ARG A 11 -3.60 17.58 -7.45
N VAL A 12 -2.93 16.48 -7.74
CA VAL A 12 -3.52 15.28 -8.30
C VAL A 12 -3.74 14.28 -7.17
N PHE A 13 -4.99 13.98 -6.88
CA PHE A 13 -5.38 12.88 -6.02
C PHE A 13 -5.71 11.69 -6.90
N TRP A 14 -5.08 10.55 -6.63
CA TRP A 14 -5.22 9.36 -7.43
C TRP A 14 -5.69 8.20 -6.56
N ASP A 15 -6.89 7.72 -6.86
CA ASP A 15 -7.49 6.55 -6.22
C ASP A 15 -6.92 5.26 -6.81
N LEU A 16 -5.96 4.66 -6.09
CA LEU A 16 -5.29 3.42 -6.48
C LEU A 16 -6.19 2.19 -6.36
N ASN A 17 -7.27 2.26 -5.58
CA ASN A 17 -8.18 1.12 -5.41
C ASN A 17 -9.06 0.92 -6.64
N THR A 18 -9.53 2.00 -7.29
CA THR A 18 -10.39 1.89 -8.49
C THR A 18 -9.66 2.15 -9.80
N CYS A 19 -8.51 2.81 -9.75
CA CYS A 19 -7.69 3.08 -10.92
C CYS A 19 -6.24 2.62 -10.71
N PRO A 20 -5.98 1.32 -10.47
CA PRO A 20 -4.63 0.82 -10.29
C PRO A 20 -3.79 0.95 -11.57
N VAL A 21 -2.47 0.85 -11.42
CA VAL A 21 -1.56 0.65 -12.55
C VAL A 21 -1.92 -0.66 -13.25
N PRO A 22 -2.16 -0.69 -14.57
CA PRO A 22 -2.53 -1.92 -15.25
C PRO A 22 -1.36 -2.91 -15.28
N TYR A 23 -1.68 -4.20 -15.38
CA TYR A 23 -0.67 -5.25 -15.44
C TYR A 23 0.29 -5.05 -16.62
N GLY A 24 1.58 -5.22 -16.37
CA GLY A 24 2.64 -5.08 -17.37
C GLY A 24 3.10 -3.64 -17.63
N TYR A 25 2.51 -2.64 -16.96
CA TYR A 25 2.93 -1.25 -17.04
C TYR A 25 3.94 -0.92 -15.94
N ASP A 26 4.91 -0.06 -16.29
CA ASP A 26 5.92 0.43 -15.36
C ASP A 26 5.35 1.59 -14.51
N GLY A 27 5.16 1.34 -13.21
CA GLY A 27 4.75 2.35 -12.24
C GLY A 27 5.71 3.54 -12.16
N GLY A 28 7.00 3.32 -12.47
CA GLY A 28 8.05 4.35 -12.51
C GLY A 28 7.78 5.47 -13.51
N ARG A 29 6.90 5.25 -14.49
CA ARG A 29 6.55 6.22 -15.53
C ARG A 29 5.29 7.02 -15.23
N VAL A 30 4.52 6.63 -14.22
CA VAL A 30 3.20 7.22 -13.98
C VAL A 30 3.29 8.69 -13.62
N GLY A 31 4.13 9.07 -12.66
CA GLY A 31 4.32 10.46 -12.26
C GLY A 31 4.68 11.37 -13.45
N PRO A 32 5.78 11.10 -14.17
CA PRO A 32 6.18 11.89 -15.33
C PRO A 32 5.11 11.97 -16.43
N CYS A 33 4.38 10.89 -16.67
CA CYS A 33 3.29 10.88 -17.65
C CYS A 33 2.10 11.76 -17.24
N ILE A 34 1.72 11.77 -15.96
CA ILE A 34 0.68 12.68 -15.44
C ILE A 34 1.11 14.14 -15.60
N GLU A 35 2.36 14.46 -15.22
CA GLU A 35 2.89 15.81 -15.38
C GLU A 35 2.90 16.28 -16.84
N GLN A 36 3.34 15.40 -17.75
CA GLN A 36 3.39 15.72 -19.18
C GLN A 36 1.98 15.92 -19.76
N ALA A 37 0.99 15.10 -19.35
CA ALA A 37 -0.39 15.26 -19.77
C ALA A 37 -0.98 16.60 -19.30
N LEU A 38 -0.76 16.96 -18.03
CA LEU A 38 -1.16 18.27 -17.50
C LEU A 38 -0.50 19.42 -18.27
N ARG A 39 0.79 19.31 -18.56
CA ARG A 39 1.53 20.31 -19.36
C ARG A 39 0.97 20.47 -20.77
N LYS A 40 0.61 19.37 -21.44
CA LYS A 40 -0.02 19.39 -22.77
C LYS A 40 -1.40 20.06 -22.77
N LEU A 41 -2.12 20.01 -21.65
CA LEU A 41 -3.37 20.73 -21.45
C LEU A 41 -3.18 22.21 -21.07
N GLY A 42 -1.93 22.66 -20.92
CA GLY A 42 -1.59 24.04 -20.58
C GLY A 42 -1.40 24.28 -19.08
N TYR A 43 -1.43 23.25 -18.24
CA TYR A 43 -1.11 23.35 -16.81
C TYR A 43 0.41 23.22 -16.62
N SER A 44 1.09 24.36 -16.54
CA SER A 44 2.55 24.48 -16.43
C SER A 44 3.07 24.75 -15.01
N GLY A 45 2.19 24.89 -14.01
CA GLY A 45 2.61 24.97 -12.61
C GLY A 45 3.11 23.63 -12.06
N ARG A 46 3.69 23.68 -10.85
CA ARG A 46 4.20 22.48 -10.15
C ARG A 46 3.09 21.45 -9.92
N VAL A 47 3.38 20.17 -10.10
CA VAL A 47 2.41 19.08 -9.90
C VAL A 47 2.75 18.34 -8.60
N PHE A 48 1.73 18.08 -7.78
CA PHE A 48 1.83 17.24 -6.60
C PHE A 48 0.91 16.05 -6.76
N ILE A 49 1.46 14.84 -6.84
CA ILE A 49 0.68 13.62 -7.06
C ILE A 49 0.62 12.82 -5.76
N THR A 50 -0.58 12.47 -5.32
CA THR A 50 -0.81 11.60 -4.16
C THR A 50 -1.63 10.38 -4.56
N GLY A 51 -1.00 9.21 -4.53
CA GLY A 51 -1.67 7.92 -4.66
C GLY A 51 -2.29 7.51 -3.34
N ILE A 52 -3.61 7.36 -3.31
CA ILE A 52 -4.42 7.06 -2.14
C ILE A 52 -5.04 5.68 -2.30
N GLY A 53 -4.94 4.86 -1.26
CA GLY A 53 -5.72 3.63 -1.20
C GLY A 53 -5.46 2.79 0.02
N ILE A 54 -6.09 1.62 0.06
CA ILE A 54 -5.70 0.53 0.97
C ILE A 54 -4.41 -0.07 0.43
N LEU A 55 -3.26 0.47 0.84
CA LEU A 55 -1.97 0.15 0.21
C LEU A 55 -1.42 -1.21 0.65
N THR A 56 -1.99 -1.82 1.68
CA THR A 56 -1.68 -3.21 2.08
C THR A 56 -2.01 -4.23 1.00
N ASP A 57 -2.91 -3.88 0.07
CA ASP A 57 -3.37 -4.76 -1.01
C ASP A 57 -2.58 -4.55 -2.31
N VAL A 58 -1.62 -3.61 -2.32
CA VAL A 58 -0.79 -3.27 -3.48
C VAL A 58 0.61 -3.86 -3.29
N SER A 59 1.19 -4.43 -4.34
CA SER A 59 2.53 -5.03 -4.23
C SER A 59 3.58 -3.97 -3.88
N THR A 60 4.61 -4.39 -3.13
CA THR A 60 5.69 -3.48 -2.71
C THR A 60 6.45 -2.92 -3.90
N GLU A 61 6.65 -3.71 -4.95
CA GLU A 61 7.34 -3.32 -6.17
C GLU A 61 6.58 -2.20 -6.90
N VAL A 62 5.24 -2.30 -6.98
CA VAL A 62 4.40 -1.25 -7.56
C VAL A 62 4.48 0.01 -6.71
N LEU A 63 4.32 -0.10 -5.39
CA LEU A 63 4.40 1.06 -4.50
C LEU A 63 5.77 1.75 -4.56
N GLN A 64 6.85 0.97 -4.65
CA GLN A 64 8.21 1.48 -4.79
C GLN A 64 8.38 2.22 -6.11
N ALA A 65 7.94 1.62 -7.22
CA ALA A 65 8.02 2.22 -8.54
C ALA A 65 7.22 3.53 -8.61
N LEU A 66 6.02 3.55 -8.03
CA LEU A 66 5.21 4.78 -7.91
C LEU A 66 5.92 5.85 -7.09
N TYR A 67 6.43 5.49 -5.92
CA TYR A 67 7.16 6.41 -5.06
C TYR A 67 8.37 7.01 -5.79
N SER A 68 9.20 6.18 -6.43
CA SER A 68 10.36 6.66 -7.21
C SER A 68 9.98 7.49 -8.45
N SER A 69 8.71 7.44 -8.89
CA SER A 69 8.18 8.30 -9.96
C SER A 69 7.71 9.69 -9.47
N GLY A 70 7.87 10.00 -8.17
CA GLY A 70 7.42 11.26 -7.59
C GLY A 70 5.99 11.21 -7.02
N VAL A 71 5.39 10.03 -6.90
CA VAL A 71 4.04 9.88 -6.34
C VAL A 71 4.13 9.72 -4.83
N SER A 72 3.56 10.67 -4.08
CA SER A 72 3.39 10.51 -2.64
C SER A 72 2.35 9.44 -2.31
N LEU A 73 2.56 8.65 -1.27
CA LEU A 73 1.69 7.54 -0.92
C LEU A 73 0.80 7.87 0.28
N CYS A 74 -0.48 7.52 0.23
CA CYS A 74 -1.44 7.74 1.31
C CYS A 74 -2.23 6.47 1.59
N ASN A 75 -1.89 5.79 2.69
CA ASN A 75 -2.62 4.61 3.13
C ASN A 75 -3.88 5.02 3.90
N VAL A 76 -5.03 4.48 3.50
CA VAL A 76 -6.33 4.74 4.13
C VAL A 76 -6.97 3.44 4.63
N ARG A 77 -7.83 3.54 5.64
CA ARG A 77 -8.58 2.39 6.17
C ARG A 77 -9.78 2.02 5.28
N THR A 78 -10.37 3.02 4.66
CA THR A 78 -11.62 2.91 3.91
C THR A 78 -11.46 3.64 2.60
N HIS A 79 -11.88 3.01 1.51
CA HIS A 79 -11.65 3.50 0.15
C HIS A 79 -12.28 4.89 -0.11
N CYS A 80 -13.59 4.97 -0.37
CA CYS A 80 -14.23 6.24 -0.75
C CYS A 80 -14.04 7.35 0.28
N PHE A 81 -14.31 7.03 1.56
CA PHE A 81 -14.20 8.01 2.65
C PHE A 81 -12.75 8.47 2.89
N GLY A 82 -11.77 7.58 2.72
CA GLY A 82 -10.36 7.93 2.88
C GLY A 82 -9.88 8.91 1.81
N VAL A 83 -10.27 8.70 0.55
CA VAL A 83 -9.97 9.62 -0.55
C VAL A 83 -10.65 10.97 -0.32
N GLU A 84 -11.94 10.98 0.03
CA GLU A 84 -12.70 12.21 0.33
C GLU A 84 -12.07 13.00 1.50
N MET A 85 -11.71 12.31 2.57
CA MET A 85 -11.05 12.89 3.73
C MET A 85 -9.71 13.52 3.32
N LYS A 86 -8.89 12.82 2.53
CA LYS A 86 -7.59 13.32 2.10
C LYS A 86 -7.71 14.60 1.27
N ILE A 87 -8.68 14.64 0.35
CA ILE A 87 -8.98 15.82 -0.46
C ILE A 87 -9.43 16.96 0.45
N THR A 88 -10.41 16.72 1.32
CA THR A 88 -10.97 17.73 2.24
C THR A 88 -9.90 18.34 3.14
N CYS A 89 -9.05 17.51 3.75
CA CYS A 89 -7.94 17.97 4.59
C CYS A 89 -6.95 18.85 3.80
N SER A 90 -6.69 18.51 2.53
CA SER A 90 -5.80 19.27 1.66
C SER A 90 -6.37 20.63 1.26
N LEU A 91 -7.70 20.81 1.31
CA LEU A 91 -8.41 22.04 1.00
C LEU A 91 -8.65 22.96 2.21
N SER A 92 -8.17 22.57 3.40
CA SER A 92 -8.32 23.35 4.64
C SER A 92 -7.66 24.74 4.60
N LYS A 93 -6.75 24.98 3.65
CA LYS A 93 -6.19 26.29 3.32
C LYS A 93 -6.73 26.71 1.95
N PRO A 94 -7.11 27.99 1.74
CA PRO A 94 -7.72 28.43 0.49
C PRO A 94 -6.81 28.07 -0.69
N PRO A 95 -7.28 27.25 -1.64
CA PRO A 95 -6.40 26.74 -2.68
C PRO A 95 -6.10 27.86 -3.67
N ARG A 96 -4.80 28.11 -3.88
CA ARG A 96 -4.31 28.71 -5.13
C ARG A 96 -4.08 27.65 -6.20
N ASP A 97 -4.19 26.38 -5.82
CA ASP A 97 -3.83 25.23 -6.63
C ASP A 97 -5.05 24.71 -7.40
N ASN A 98 -4.83 24.19 -8.60
CA ASN A 98 -5.82 23.38 -9.31
C ASN A 98 -5.92 21.99 -8.63
N LEU A 99 -7.10 21.38 -8.66
CA LEU A 99 -7.35 20.04 -8.15
C LEU A 99 -7.72 19.10 -9.29
N MET A 100 -7.15 17.91 -9.29
CA MET A 100 -7.52 16.84 -10.19
C MET A 100 -7.73 15.55 -9.39
N LEU A 101 -8.77 14.78 -9.74
CA LEU A 101 -9.02 13.47 -9.17
C LEU A 101 -8.97 12.41 -10.28
N ILE A 102 -8.15 11.38 -10.11
CA ILE A 102 -8.12 10.18 -10.95
C ILE A 102 -8.80 9.08 -10.15
N SER A 103 -10.04 8.72 -10.51
CA SER A 103 -10.79 7.65 -9.85
C SER A 103 -11.81 7.05 -10.81
N GLY A 104 -12.05 5.74 -10.68
CA GLY A 104 -13.15 5.03 -11.36
C GLY A 104 -14.46 5.04 -10.56
N GLU A 105 -14.46 5.63 -9.36
CA GLU A 105 -15.58 5.63 -8.43
C GLU A 105 -16.59 6.75 -8.79
N ARG A 106 -17.82 6.36 -9.11
CA ARG A 106 -18.87 7.29 -9.58
C ARG A 106 -19.35 8.23 -8.48
N SER A 107 -19.26 7.82 -7.21
CA SER A 107 -19.72 8.64 -6.09
C SER A 107 -18.94 9.97 -5.97
N PHE A 108 -17.72 10.07 -6.53
CA PHE A 108 -16.98 11.33 -6.53
C PHE A 108 -17.50 12.39 -7.50
N VAL A 109 -18.37 12.06 -8.46
CA VAL A 109 -18.92 13.06 -9.38
C VAL A 109 -19.62 14.18 -8.60
N SER A 110 -20.55 13.82 -7.71
CA SER A 110 -21.27 14.80 -6.88
C SER A 110 -20.37 15.54 -5.89
N TYR A 111 -19.31 14.88 -5.40
CA TYR A 111 -18.32 15.50 -4.53
C TYR A 111 -17.50 16.58 -5.29
N LEU A 112 -17.04 16.29 -6.51
CA LEU A 112 -16.35 17.27 -7.36
C LEU A 112 -17.27 18.45 -7.72
N ASP A 113 -18.55 18.19 -8.03
CA ASP A 113 -19.54 19.25 -8.28
C ASP A 113 -19.74 20.16 -7.06
N MET A 114 -19.65 19.58 -5.85
CA MET A 114 -19.68 20.36 -4.61
C MET A 114 -18.41 21.23 -4.46
N LEU A 115 -17.23 20.70 -4.77
CA LEU A 115 -15.98 21.47 -4.72
C LEU A 115 -16.00 22.66 -5.69
N GLU A 116 -16.47 22.46 -6.91
CA GLU A 116 -16.60 23.52 -7.92
C GLU A 116 -17.60 24.61 -7.49
N ARG A 117 -18.74 24.22 -6.91
CA ARG A 117 -19.71 25.18 -6.33
C ARG A 117 -19.09 26.00 -5.20
N ASN A 118 -18.15 25.43 -4.47
CA ASN A 118 -17.35 26.10 -3.44
C ASN A 118 -16.11 26.82 -3.98
N ARG A 119 -16.01 27.03 -5.30
CA ARG A 119 -14.94 27.76 -6.00
C ARG A 119 -13.56 27.11 -5.92
N VAL A 120 -13.50 25.79 -5.78
CA VAL A 120 -12.25 25.04 -5.99
C VAL A 120 -12.03 24.87 -7.50
N PRO A 121 -10.84 25.19 -8.06
CA PRO A 121 -10.56 24.97 -9.48
C PRO A 121 -10.31 23.49 -9.74
N VAL A 122 -11.30 22.79 -10.30
CA VAL A 122 -11.23 21.35 -10.61
C VAL A 122 -10.89 21.15 -12.09
N ILE A 123 -9.93 20.27 -12.39
CA ILE A 123 -9.57 19.79 -13.73
C ILE A 123 -10.35 18.51 -14.00
N ARG A 124 -11.13 18.48 -15.09
CA ARG A 124 -11.96 17.33 -15.51
C ARG A 124 -11.55 16.73 -16.85
N GLU A 125 -10.73 17.44 -17.63
CA GLU A 125 -10.37 17.14 -19.01
C GLU A 125 -9.66 15.78 -19.18
N LEU A 126 -9.13 15.23 -18.10
CA LEU A 126 -8.45 13.93 -18.05
C LEU A 126 -9.30 12.81 -17.44
N GLN A 127 -10.51 13.12 -16.93
CA GLN A 127 -11.48 12.09 -16.55
C GLN A 127 -12.12 11.53 -17.84
N SER A 128 -12.35 10.22 -17.93
CA SER A 128 -12.98 9.61 -19.11
C SER A 128 -14.46 9.97 -19.12
N ASP A 129 -14.97 10.52 -20.23
CA ASP A 129 -16.39 10.81 -20.43
C ASP A 129 -17.24 9.55 -20.72
N GLU A 130 -16.64 8.37 -20.78
CA GLU A 130 -17.37 7.13 -21.05
C GLU A 130 -17.60 6.34 -19.76
N VAL A 131 -18.85 6.41 -19.32
CA VAL A 131 -19.49 5.50 -18.38
C VAL A 131 -19.08 4.06 -18.71
N PHE A 132 -18.18 3.48 -17.90
CA PHE A 132 -17.83 2.05 -18.00
C PHE A 132 -19.11 1.20 -18.11
N PRO A 133 -19.39 0.52 -19.25
CA PRO A 133 -20.42 -0.50 -19.30
C PRO A 133 -19.96 -1.66 -18.42
N ILE A 134 -20.88 -2.22 -17.64
CA ILE A 134 -20.67 -3.30 -16.65
C ILE A 134 -20.29 -4.65 -17.32
N VAL A 135 -19.90 -4.66 -18.59
CA VAL A 135 -19.83 -5.89 -19.40
C VAL A 135 -18.41 -6.16 -19.90
N ALA A 136 -17.74 -7.08 -19.19
CA ALA A 136 -16.77 -8.06 -19.69
C ALA A 136 -15.63 -7.56 -20.61
N ASN A 137 -14.66 -6.86 -20.03
CA ASN A 137 -13.20 -7.03 -20.17
C ASN A 137 -12.54 -5.72 -19.70
N PRO A 138 -11.71 -5.72 -18.64
CA PRO A 138 -10.96 -4.52 -18.28
C PRO A 138 -9.82 -4.36 -19.27
N ILE A 139 -9.57 -3.12 -19.70
CA ILE A 139 -8.47 -2.68 -20.58
C ILE A 139 -8.85 -2.66 -22.07
N GLU A 140 -9.71 -1.72 -22.45
CA GLU A 140 -9.64 -1.06 -23.77
C GLU A 140 -10.18 0.36 -23.58
N GLY A 141 -9.30 1.37 -23.56
CA GLY A 141 -9.62 2.76 -23.25
C GLY A 141 -9.25 3.21 -21.83
N SER A 142 -8.09 2.77 -21.31
CA SER A 142 -7.67 3.12 -19.94
C SER A 142 -7.31 4.62 -19.83
N VAL A 143 -7.54 5.24 -18.66
CA VAL A 143 -7.03 6.61 -18.37
C VAL A 143 -5.52 6.71 -18.70
N TRP A 144 -4.84 5.58 -18.57
CA TRP A 144 -3.44 5.36 -18.88
C TRP A 144 -3.09 5.54 -20.35
N GLU A 145 -3.96 5.23 -21.31
CA GLU A 145 -3.67 5.53 -22.73
C GLU A 145 -3.46 7.03 -22.96
N ARG A 146 -4.25 7.89 -22.32
CA ARG A 146 -4.09 9.36 -22.43
C ARG A 146 -2.82 9.88 -21.75
N PHE A 147 -2.40 9.25 -20.65
CA PHE A 147 -1.15 9.58 -19.98
C PHE A 147 0.08 9.01 -20.70
N LEU A 148 -0.03 7.82 -21.29
CA LEU A 148 1.09 7.02 -21.78
C LEU A 148 1.33 7.11 -23.30
N LEU A 149 0.37 7.65 -24.08
CA LEU A 149 0.61 8.11 -25.47
C LEU A 149 1.51 9.36 -25.53
N ALA A 150 1.97 9.82 -24.37
CA ALA A 150 2.91 10.90 -24.28
C ALA A 150 4.33 10.35 -24.44
N ASP A 151 4.90 10.59 -25.64
CA ASP A 151 6.22 10.11 -26.07
C ASP A 151 7.31 10.23 -25.01
N GLY A 152 8.16 9.19 -24.98
CA GLY A 152 9.42 9.05 -24.24
C GLY A 152 9.73 10.14 -23.23
N VAL A 153 9.26 9.95 -21.99
CA VAL A 153 9.61 10.84 -20.89
C VAL A 153 10.82 10.27 -20.19
N ASP A 154 11.92 11.02 -20.28
CA ASP A 154 13.09 10.81 -19.43
C ASP A 154 12.69 11.11 -17.98
N SER A 155 13.16 10.30 -17.02
CA SER A 155 12.92 10.52 -15.60
C SER A 155 13.66 11.80 -15.20
N GLY A 156 13.01 12.95 -15.35
CA GLY A 156 13.54 14.23 -14.91
C GLY A 156 13.77 14.22 -13.40
N ASP A 157 14.75 14.99 -12.95
CA ASP A 157 15.01 15.18 -11.53
C ASP A 157 13.73 15.69 -10.84
N LEU A 158 13.25 14.94 -9.84
CA LEU A 158 12.11 15.35 -9.03
C LEU A 158 12.54 16.58 -8.21
N ASP A 159 11.76 17.66 -8.30
CA ASP A 159 12.04 18.91 -7.57
C ASP A 159 12.00 18.71 -6.03
N ASP A 160 11.25 17.73 -5.54
CA ASP A 160 11.06 17.40 -4.13
C ASP A 160 10.90 15.88 -3.96
N ASP A 161 11.47 15.31 -2.89
CA ASP A 161 11.29 13.89 -2.55
C ASP A 161 9.82 13.64 -2.13
N PRO A 162 9.11 12.66 -2.73
CA PRO A 162 7.73 12.37 -2.37
C PRO A 162 7.61 12.01 -0.88
N GLY A 163 6.45 12.29 -0.29
CA GLY A 163 6.16 11.90 1.08
C GLY A 163 5.31 10.64 1.14
N TRP A 164 5.09 10.14 2.35
CA TRP A 164 4.04 9.18 2.62
C TRP A 164 3.23 9.60 3.85
N SER A 165 1.97 9.17 3.86
CA SER A 165 1.04 9.36 4.97
C SER A 165 0.20 8.11 5.19
N CYS A 166 -0.23 7.91 6.42
CA CYS A 166 -1.10 6.80 6.79
C CYS A 166 -2.20 7.34 7.70
N GLU A 167 -3.41 7.37 7.17
CA GLU A 167 -4.60 7.82 7.90
C GLU A 167 -5.12 6.73 8.86
N VAL A 168 -4.56 5.51 8.80
CA VAL A 168 -4.85 4.43 9.75
C VAL A 168 -4.15 4.67 11.09
N CYS A 169 -2.91 5.16 11.03
CA CYS A 169 -2.02 5.36 12.17
C CYS A 169 -1.73 6.84 12.45
N PHE A 170 -2.33 7.75 11.69
CA PHE A 170 -2.09 9.20 11.73
C PHE A 170 -0.61 9.58 11.66
N SER A 171 0.15 8.87 10.82
CA SER A 171 1.59 9.02 10.67
C SER A 171 1.94 9.60 9.29
N THR A 172 3.02 10.35 9.22
CA THR A 172 3.57 10.90 7.96
C THR A 172 5.07 10.80 7.97
N GLY A 173 5.69 10.63 6.81
CA GLY A 173 7.15 10.58 6.70
C GLY A 173 7.64 10.75 5.27
N TYR A 174 8.94 10.54 5.10
CA TYR A 174 9.67 10.53 3.83
C TYR A 174 10.51 9.25 3.78
N GLY A 175 11.05 8.94 2.61
CA GLY A 175 11.77 7.70 2.32
C GLY A 175 10.84 6.49 2.21
N PHE A 176 10.93 5.78 1.08
CA PHE A 176 10.15 4.55 0.85
C PHE A 176 10.54 3.44 1.85
N GLU A 177 11.81 3.41 2.25
CA GLU A 177 12.37 2.50 3.24
C GLU A 177 11.73 2.67 4.63
N ASN A 178 11.21 3.86 4.96
CA ASN A 178 10.48 4.10 6.21
C ASN A 178 8.99 3.77 6.06
N PHE A 179 8.45 3.89 4.85
CA PHE A 179 7.06 3.60 4.56
C PHE A 179 6.74 2.09 4.63
N LEU A 180 7.60 1.25 4.07
CA LEU A 180 7.32 -0.19 3.96
C LEU A 180 7.20 -0.90 5.32
N PRO A 181 8.13 -0.69 6.29
CA PRO A 181 7.97 -1.24 7.64
C PRO A 181 6.70 -0.72 8.32
N HIS A 182 6.38 0.56 8.14
CA HIS A 182 5.17 1.16 8.68
C HIS A 182 3.90 0.49 8.14
N LEU A 183 3.83 0.28 6.82
CA LEU A 183 2.67 -0.33 6.16
C LEU A 183 2.46 -1.80 6.58
N LYS A 184 3.55 -2.54 6.81
CA LYS A 184 3.52 -3.93 7.27
C LYS A 184 3.16 -4.04 8.75
N HIS A 185 3.42 -3.01 9.55
CA HIS A 185 3.05 -3.02 10.94
C HIS A 185 1.52 -2.89 11.07
N LYS A 186 0.87 -3.93 11.57
CA LYS A 186 -0.55 -3.84 11.91
C LYS A 186 -0.73 -2.75 12.99
N PRO A 187 -1.70 -1.85 12.85
CA PRO A 187 -2.04 -0.94 13.95
C PRO A 187 -2.39 -1.79 15.17
N ARG A 188 -1.78 -1.47 16.31
CA ARG A 188 -2.12 -2.08 17.59
C ARG A 188 -3.55 -1.68 17.92
N ASN A 189 -4.51 -2.53 17.59
CA ASN A 189 -5.86 -2.38 18.10
C ASN A 189 -5.76 -2.51 19.63
N GLU A 190 -6.20 -1.50 20.38
CA GLU A 190 -6.34 -1.58 21.85
C GLU A 190 -7.49 -2.53 22.28
N ALA A 191 -7.66 -3.65 21.59
CA ALA A 191 -8.71 -4.63 21.82
C ALA A 191 -8.25 -6.06 21.46
N THR A 192 -7.05 -6.43 21.88
CA THR A 192 -6.64 -7.81 22.23
C THR A 192 -5.34 -7.68 23.02
N LYS A 193 -5.46 -7.50 24.34
CA LYS A 193 -4.45 -8.01 25.28
C LYS A 193 -4.82 -9.48 25.51
N GLU A 194 -3.82 -10.33 25.69
CA GLU A 194 -3.87 -11.80 25.65
C GLU A 194 -3.85 -12.24 24.17
N GLU A 195 -2.78 -12.81 23.60
CA GLU A 195 -1.84 -13.83 24.10
C GLU A 195 -0.50 -13.65 23.35
N GLU A 196 0.58 -13.25 24.03
CA GLU A 196 1.98 -13.53 23.65
C GLU A 196 2.83 -13.39 24.92
N GLU A 197 2.61 -14.30 25.87
CA GLU A 197 3.64 -14.68 26.85
C GLU A 197 3.68 -16.21 26.84
N GLU A 198 4.90 -16.76 26.94
CA GLU A 198 5.28 -18.17 26.85
C GLU A 198 5.75 -18.64 25.46
N GLU A 199 6.99 -18.31 25.13
CA GLU A 199 8.01 -19.28 24.72
C GLU A 199 9.36 -18.57 24.71
N ASP A 200 10.08 -18.62 25.84
CA ASP A 200 11.54 -18.51 25.95
C ASP A 200 11.88 -18.73 27.43
N ASP A 201 12.45 -19.90 27.77
CA ASP A 201 13.41 -20.11 28.88
C ASP A 201 13.65 -21.62 29.08
N GLU A 202 14.58 -22.22 28.33
CA GLU A 202 15.46 -23.26 28.88
C GLU A 202 16.88 -22.97 28.38
N GLU A 203 17.61 -22.18 29.16
CA GLU A 203 19.06 -21.99 29.04
C GLU A 203 19.80 -23.25 29.52
N GLU A 204 20.84 -23.61 28.78
CA GLU A 204 21.81 -24.63 29.13
C GLU A 204 22.72 -24.17 30.28
N GLU A 205 22.96 -25.06 31.25
CA GLU A 205 24.16 -25.01 32.09
C GLU A 205 24.85 -26.38 32.09
N ASP A 206 25.97 -26.44 31.35
CA ASP A 206 27.07 -27.38 31.57
C ASP A 206 27.95 -26.85 32.71
N ASP A 207 28.32 -27.71 33.68
CA ASP A 207 29.72 -27.85 34.10
C ASP A 207 29.94 -28.98 35.15
N ASP A 208 30.70 -29.99 34.70
CA ASP A 208 31.97 -30.43 35.28
C ASP A 208 32.01 -31.35 36.54
N LYS A 209 32.36 -32.65 36.35
CA LYS A 209 33.66 -33.28 36.74
C LYS A 209 33.67 -34.81 36.90
N GLN A 210 34.50 -35.43 36.05
CA GLN A 210 35.64 -36.34 36.33
C GLN A 210 35.45 -37.79 36.85
N GLU A 211 35.87 -38.73 35.98
CA GLU A 211 36.66 -39.98 36.14
C GLU A 211 36.56 -40.82 37.43
N ASP A 212 36.24 -42.12 37.29
CA ASP A 212 37.22 -43.20 37.55
C ASP A 212 36.69 -44.60 37.18
N ASP A 213 37.65 -45.44 36.78
CA ASP A 213 37.59 -46.83 36.31
C ASP A 213 36.92 -47.84 37.27
N ASP A 214 36.17 -48.81 36.72
CA ASP A 214 36.53 -50.25 36.87
C ASP A 214 35.61 -51.20 36.07
N LYS A 215 36.23 -52.18 35.41
CA LYS A 215 35.62 -53.36 34.74
C LYS A 215 35.93 -54.60 35.62
N PRO A 216 35.55 -55.85 35.30
CA PRO A 216 34.39 -56.46 34.61
C PRO A 216 33.70 -57.54 35.51
N ARG A 217 32.71 -58.27 34.95
CA ARG A 217 32.78 -59.75 34.71
C ARG A 217 31.56 -60.61 35.17
N ASN A 218 31.14 -61.46 34.21
CA ASN A 218 30.53 -62.80 34.30
C ASN A 218 29.04 -62.96 34.67
N GLU A 219 28.22 -63.45 33.72
CA GLU A 219 27.87 -64.87 33.44
C GLU A 219 26.73 -65.38 34.34
N ALA A 220 25.59 -65.73 33.74
CA ALA A 220 25.05 -67.10 33.78
C ALA A 220 23.68 -67.18 33.10
N SER A 221 23.61 -68.08 32.11
CA SER A 221 22.41 -68.55 31.44
C SER A 221 21.55 -69.46 32.33
N LYS A 222 20.22 -69.41 32.17
CA LYS A 222 19.29 -70.57 32.21
C LYS A 222 17.96 -70.14 31.59
N LYS A 223 17.69 -70.47 30.31
CA LYS A 223 16.89 -71.64 29.86
C LYS A 223 15.68 -71.91 30.77
N GLN A 224 14.47 -71.55 30.32
CA GLN A 224 13.57 -72.34 29.47
C GLN A 224 12.71 -73.32 30.29
N SER A 225 11.44 -73.46 29.88
CA SER A 225 10.36 -74.34 30.41
C SER A 225 9.55 -73.68 31.55
N GLU A 226 8.22 -73.64 31.58
CA GLU A 226 7.19 -74.49 30.98
C GLU A 226 5.92 -73.67 30.66
N ARG A 227 5.29 -74.01 29.52
CA ARG A 227 3.87 -73.76 29.29
C ARG A 227 3.06 -74.86 29.98
N GLU A 228 1.83 -74.50 30.32
CA GLU A 228 0.68 -75.35 30.68
C GLU A 228 0.59 -75.83 32.13
N PHE A 229 -0.36 -75.29 32.90
CA PHE A 229 -1.63 -75.99 33.08
C PHE A 229 -2.75 -75.07 33.59
N LYS A 230 -3.94 -75.34 33.05
CA LYS A 230 -5.22 -74.67 33.24
C LYS A 230 -5.80 -74.88 34.65
N LYS A 231 -6.64 -73.90 35.04
CA LYS A 231 -7.92 -74.03 35.77
C LYS A 231 -7.88 -74.42 37.27
N GLN A 232 -8.39 -73.54 38.14
CA GLN A 232 -9.74 -73.65 38.75
C GLN A 232 -9.96 -72.62 39.87
N ARG A 233 -11.16 -72.00 39.85
CA ARG A 233 -11.90 -71.38 40.97
C ARG A 233 -11.22 -70.17 41.64
N THR A 234 -11.84 -69.00 41.65
CA THR A 234 -13.14 -68.75 42.28
C THR A 234 -13.83 -67.56 41.64
#